data_AF-A0AA36INT1-F1
#
_entry.id   AF-A0AA36INT1-F1
#
_cell.length_a   1.000
_cell.length_b   1.000
_cell.length_c   1.000
_cell.angle_alpha   90.00
_cell.angle_beta   90.00
_cell.angle_gamma   90.00
#
_symmetry.space_group_name_H-M   'P 1'
#
loop_
_entity.id
_entity.type
_entity.pdbx_description
1 polymer ?
#
loop_
_entity_poly.entity_id
_entity_poly.type
_entity_poly.pdbx_seq_one_letter_code
_entity_poly.pdbx_strand_id
1 'polypeptide(L)'
;MLRSWVRHSDPAGLLARTAPALADSPRLLIVWHSRTGMARQMAEALYAGARSAACTMEVEHFDVDLRRARDAQVDDLLSAQGFLFCAPENLATMSGEMKEFFDRTYYAALGRLNGRPYALAVAAGSDGQGAAGQMA
;
A
#
# COMPACT_ATOMS: atom_id res chain seq x y z
N MET A 1 -30.39 -9.35 8.53
CA MET A 1 -30.06 -7.96 8.93
C MET A 1 -28.61 -7.69 8.55
N LEU A 2 -28.37 -7.18 7.34
CA LEU A 2 -27.01 -6.86 6.85
C LEU A 2 -26.47 -5.64 7.58
N ARG A 3 -25.30 -5.76 8.20
CA ARG A 3 -24.48 -4.62 8.62
C ARG A 3 -23.44 -4.37 7.54
N SER A 4 -23.65 -3.35 6.73
CA SER A 4 -22.65 -2.81 5.81
C SER A 4 -21.51 -2.19 6.62
N TRP A 5 -20.31 -2.75 6.53
CA TRP A 5 -19.09 -2.12 7.01
C TRP A 5 -18.35 -1.53 5.82
N VAL A 6 -18.87 -0.43 5.26
CA VAL A 6 -18.01 0.51 4.55
C VAL A 6 -17.29 1.28 5.65
N ARG A 7 -16.02 0.95 5.92
CA ARG A 7 -15.16 1.92 6.62
C ARG A 7 -14.94 3.07 5.64
N HIS A 8 -15.87 4.03 5.63
CA HIS A 8 -15.51 5.40 5.30
C HIS A 8 -14.60 5.85 6.45
N SER A 9 -13.31 5.54 6.32
CA SER A 9 -12.28 6.29 7.01
C SER A 9 -12.47 7.71 6.50
N ASP A 10 -12.96 8.61 7.34
CA ASP A 10 -12.95 10.04 7.06
C ASP A 10 -11.52 10.41 6.63
N PRO A 11 -11.28 10.78 5.35
CA PRO A 11 -9.94 11.09 4.89
C PRO A 11 -9.36 12.28 5.66
N ALA A 12 -10.19 13.18 6.19
CA ALA A 12 -9.75 14.30 7.02
C ALA A 12 -9.24 13.82 8.40
N GLY A 13 -9.89 12.82 8.99
CA GLY A 13 -9.46 12.21 10.26
C GLY A 13 -8.13 11.44 10.18
N LEU A 14 -7.78 10.91 9.00
CA LEU A 14 -6.49 10.26 8.77
C LEU A 14 -5.33 11.27 8.72
N LEU A 15 -5.58 12.48 8.20
CA LEU A 15 -4.61 13.56 8.08
C LEU A 15 -4.36 14.29 9.42
N ALA A 16 -5.30 14.23 10.36
CA ALA A 16 -5.22 14.92 11.65
C ALA A 16 -4.36 14.22 12.72
N ARG A 17 -3.99 12.95 12.51
CA ARG A 17 -3.11 12.21 13.44
C ARG A 17 -1.66 12.47 13.06
N THR A 18 -1.05 13.47 13.70
CA THR A 18 0.40 13.78 13.74
C THR A 18 1.24 12.94 12.79
N ALA A 19 1.19 13.30 11.50
CA ALA A 19 2.19 12.83 10.57
C ALA A 19 3.54 13.35 11.10
N PRO A 20 4.58 12.50 11.23
CA PRO A 20 5.92 13.01 11.46
C PRO A 20 6.22 14.06 10.38
N ALA A 21 6.99 15.09 10.73
CA ALA A 21 7.41 16.11 9.76
C ALA A 21 7.88 15.42 8.48
N LEU A 22 7.14 15.65 7.39
CA LEU A 22 7.44 15.04 6.10
C LEU A 22 8.86 15.47 5.73
N ALA A 23 9.69 14.53 5.31
CA ALA A 23 11.00 14.84 4.75
C ALA A 23 10.85 15.85 3.60
N ASP A 24 11.93 16.54 3.22
CA ASP A 24 11.91 17.59 2.18
C ASP A 24 11.23 17.16 0.86
N SER A 25 11.18 15.84 0.58
CA SER A 25 10.33 15.22 -0.44
C SER A 25 9.64 13.95 0.09
N PRO A 26 8.38 14.01 0.56
CA PRO A 26 7.64 12.81 0.96
C PRO A 26 7.45 11.81 -0.18
N ARG A 27 7.60 10.52 0.15
CA ARG A 27 7.58 9.40 -0.79
C ARG A 27 6.53 8.37 -0.41
N LEU A 28 5.69 8.02 -1.37
CA LEU A 28 4.73 6.91 -1.30
C LEU A 28 5.27 5.70 -2.07
N LEU A 29 5.43 4.57 -1.40
CA LEU A 29 5.80 3.32 -2.06
C LEU A 29 4.57 2.45 -2.33
N ILE A 30 4.36 2.10 -3.59
CA ILE A 30 3.34 1.15 -4.04
C ILE A 30 4.04 -0.15 -4.41
N VAL A 31 3.88 -1.19 -3.59
CA VAL A 31 4.39 -2.52 -3.88
C VAL A 31 3.26 -3.38 -4.43
N TRP A 32 3.48 -4.02 -5.57
CA TRP A 32 2.42 -4.77 -6.25
C TRP A 32 2.86 -6.12 -6.81
N HIS A 33 1.95 -7.10 -6.82
CA HIS A 33 2.12 -8.36 -7.54
C HIS A 33 0.90 -8.62 -8.42
N SER A 34 1.10 -9.27 -9.58
CA SER A 34 -0.02 -9.72 -10.42
C SER A 34 0.38 -10.92 -11.30
N ARG A 35 -0.54 -11.90 -11.43
CA ARG A 35 -0.42 -13.01 -12.39
C ARG A 35 -1.27 -12.81 -13.64
N THR A 36 -2.47 -12.23 -13.49
CA THR A 36 -3.46 -12.07 -14.56
C THR A 36 -3.58 -10.64 -15.08
N GLY A 37 -2.85 -9.69 -14.48
CA GLY A 37 -2.89 -8.28 -14.85
C GLY A 37 -3.93 -7.45 -14.09
N MET A 38 -4.88 -8.04 -13.35
CA MET A 38 -5.90 -7.28 -12.61
C MET A 38 -5.28 -6.40 -11.52
N ALA A 39 -4.49 -6.99 -10.62
CA ALA A 39 -3.78 -6.23 -9.58
C ALA A 39 -2.77 -5.23 -10.17
N ARG A 40 -2.20 -5.49 -11.36
CA ARG A 40 -1.32 -4.53 -12.03
C ARG A 40 -2.10 -3.27 -12.44
N GLN A 41 -3.24 -3.43 -13.10
CA GLN A 41 -4.09 -2.31 -13.49
C GLN A 41 -4.55 -1.52 -12.26
N MET A 42 -4.89 -2.21 -11.17
CA MET A 42 -5.24 -1.58 -9.90
C MET A 42 -4.06 -0.77 -9.32
N ALA A 43 -2.84 -1.32 -9.33
CA ALA A 43 -1.65 -0.62 -8.86
C ALA A 43 -1.29 0.60 -9.74
N GLU A 44 -1.45 0.50 -11.06
CA GLU A 44 -1.28 1.62 -12.00
C GLU A 44 -2.33 2.73 -11.75
N ALA A 45 -3.57 2.36 -11.43
CA ALA A 45 -4.62 3.31 -11.05
C ALA A 45 -4.34 3.98 -9.69
N LEU A 46 -3.84 3.23 -8.69
CA LEU A 46 -3.40 3.78 -7.41
C LEU A 46 -2.25 4.79 -7.60
N TYR A 47 -1.28 4.45 -8.46
CA TYR A 47 -0.18 5.33 -8.81
C TYR A 47 -0.66 6.64 -9.46
N ALA A 48 -1.55 6.54 -10.46
CA ALA A 48 -2.13 7.71 -11.10
C ALA A 48 -2.95 8.56 -10.12
N GLY A 49 -3.75 7.93 -9.26
CA GLY A 49 -4.55 8.59 -8.23
C GLY A 49 -3.70 9.32 -7.20
N ALA A 50 -2.62 8.71 -6.72
CA ALA A 50 -1.71 9.35 -5.78
C ALA A 50 -1.07 10.63 -6.35
N ARG A 51 -0.63 10.59 -7.61
CA ARG A 51 -0.09 11.78 -8.29
C ARG A 51 -1.15 12.86 -8.51
N SER A 52 -2.37 12.47 -8.88
CA SER A 52 -3.48 13.40 -9.04
C SER A 52 -3.86 14.07 -7.71
N ALA A 53 -3.83 13.33 -6.60
CA ALA A 53 -4.10 13.86 -5.27
C ALA A 53 -3.03 14.87 -4.85
N ALA A 54 -1.75 14.57 -5.05
CA ALA A 54 -0.65 15.49 -4.76
C ALA A 54 -0.76 16.80 -5.55
N CYS A 55 -1.12 16.73 -6.85
CA CYS A 55 -1.38 17.91 -7.68
C CYS A 55 -2.57 18.73 -7.14
N THR A 56 -3.66 18.07 -6.77
CA THR A 56 -4.86 18.73 -6.23
C THR A 56 -4.61 19.40 -4.88
N MET A 57 -3.70 18.84 -4.09
CA MET A 57 -3.29 19.34 -2.78
C MET A 57 -2.12 20.34 -2.86
N GLU A 58 -1.68 20.72 -4.06
CA GLU A 58 -0.56 21.66 -4.28
C GLU A 58 0.74 21.25 -3.56
N VAL A 59 1.01 19.94 -3.46
CA VAL A 59 2.24 19.43 -2.84
C VAL A 59 3.39 19.59 -3.84
N GLU A 60 4.32 20.51 -3.56
CA GLU A 60 5.45 20.81 -4.46
C GLU A 60 6.40 19.63 -4.68
N HIS A 61 6.61 18.81 -3.65
CA HIS A 61 7.52 17.67 -3.69
C HIS A 61 6.81 16.42 -3.17
N PHE A 62 6.47 15.49 -4.07
CA PHE A 62 5.86 14.21 -3.71
C PHE A 62 6.27 13.13 -4.71
N ASP A 63 7.08 12.18 -4.23
CA ASP A 63 7.49 11.03 -5.02
C ASP A 63 6.50 9.88 -4.85
N VAL A 64 6.19 9.19 -5.94
CA VAL A 64 5.46 7.92 -5.91
C VAL A 64 6.32 6.88 -6.60
N ASP A 65 6.63 5.80 -5.90
CA ASP A 65 7.35 4.66 -6.46
C ASP A 65 6.39 3.51 -6.70
N LEU A 66 6.44 2.92 -7.90
CA LEU A 66 5.65 1.74 -8.25
C LEU A 66 6.59 0.54 -8.47
N ARG A 67 6.67 -0.35 -7.49
CA ARG A 67 7.60 -1.49 -7.49
C ARG A 67 6.86 -2.81 -7.52
N ARG A 68 7.32 -3.75 -8.36
CA ARG A 68 6.85 -5.13 -8.28
C ARG A 68 7.34 -5.77 -6.98
N ALA A 69 6.51 -6.63 -6.41
CA ALA A 69 6.76 -7.28 -5.13
C ALA A 69 8.01 -8.14 -5.16
N ARG A 70 8.46 -8.70 -6.29
CA ARG A 70 9.77 -9.38 -6.39
C ARG A 70 10.98 -8.45 -6.51
N ASP A 71 10.78 -7.21 -6.96
CA ASP A 71 11.86 -6.26 -7.26
C ASP A 71 12.10 -5.27 -6.10
N ALA A 72 11.06 -4.97 -5.31
CA ALA A 72 11.14 -4.07 -4.14
C ALA A 72 12.10 -4.58 -3.05
N GLN A 73 12.85 -3.71 -2.41
CA GLN A 73 13.80 -4.07 -1.35
C GLN A 73 13.48 -3.34 -0.04
N VAL A 74 14.20 -3.69 1.03
CA VAL A 74 14.02 -3.04 2.33
C VAL A 74 14.32 -1.54 2.27
N ASP A 75 15.26 -1.11 1.43
CA ASP A 75 15.61 0.30 1.30
C ASP A 75 14.47 1.13 0.68
N ASP A 76 13.66 0.54 -0.19
CA ASP A 76 12.43 1.17 -0.69
C ASP A 76 11.47 1.44 0.47
N LEU A 77 11.28 0.45 1.38
CA LEU A 77 10.43 0.60 2.57
C LEU A 77 10.97 1.68 3.51
N LEU A 78 12.27 1.67 3.77
CA LEU A 78 12.90 2.56 4.74
C LEU A 78 12.91 4.02 4.26
N SER A 79 12.98 4.25 2.95
CA SER A 79 12.96 5.59 2.35
C SER A 79 11.56 6.21 2.24
N ALA A 80 10.50 5.41 2.20
CA ALA A 80 9.12 5.89 2.01
C ALA A 80 8.40 6.23 3.32
N GLN A 81 7.54 7.24 3.30
CA GLN A 81 6.76 7.70 4.46
C GLN A 81 5.37 7.05 4.51
N GLY A 82 4.92 6.42 3.43
CA GLY A 82 3.69 5.65 3.41
C GLY A 82 3.72 4.54 2.37
N PHE A 83 2.81 3.57 2.53
CA PHE A 83 2.80 2.35 1.73
C PHE A 83 1.43 2.02 1.14
N LEU A 84 1.40 1.51 -0.08
CA LEU A 84 0.27 0.80 -0.65
C LEU A 84 0.71 -0.60 -1.06
N PHE A 85 0.03 -1.63 -0.57
CA PHE A 85 0.29 -3.02 -0.97
C PHE A 85 -0.86 -3.51 -1.85
N CYS A 86 -0.57 -3.84 -3.11
CA CYS A 86 -1.55 -4.28 -4.09
C CYS A 86 -1.28 -5.71 -4.58
N ALA A 87 -2.16 -6.65 -4.30
CA ALA A 87 -1.95 -8.06 -4.64
C ALA A 87 -3.26 -8.75 -5.02
N PRO A 88 -3.21 -9.84 -5.82
CA PRO A 88 -4.37 -10.70 -5.99
C PRO A 88 -4.64 -11.49 -4.71
N GLU A 89 -5.90 -11.82 -4.50
CA GLU A 89 -6.27 -12.94 -3.65
C GLU A 89 -6.01 -14.25 -4.38
N ASN A 90 -5.26 -15.15 -3.76
CA ASN A 90 -5.05 -16.50 -4.24
C ASN A 90 -5.56 -17.48 -3.18
N LEU A 91 -6.55 -18.31 -3.52
CA LEU A 91 -7.08 -19.35 -2.61
C LEU A 91 -7.54 -18.77 -1.26
N ALA A 92 -8.27 -17.65 -1.27
CA ALA A 92 -8.71 -16.90 -0.09
C ALA A 92 -7.57 -16.37 0.81
N THR A 93 -6.35 -16.29 0.27
CA THR A 93 -5.16 -15.83 1.00
C THR A 93 -4.39 -14.81 0.18
N MET A 94 -3.44 -14.12 0.84
CA MET A 94 -2.53 -13.23 0.14
C MET A 94 -1.70 -14.00 -0.89
N SER A 95 -1.39 -13.37 -2.02
CA SER A 95 -0.55 -14.03 -3.02
C SER A 95 0.85 -14.35 -2.51
N GLY A 96 1.41 -15.50 -2.92
CA GLY A 96 2.72 -15.95 -2.47
C GLY A 96 3.87 -14.97 -2.71
N GLU A 97 3.89 -14.25 -3.84
CA GLU A 97 4.95 -13.26 -4.10
C GLU A 97 4.87 -12.05 -3.17
N MET A 98 3.65 -11.63 -2.78
CA MET A 98 3.49 -10.58 -1.77
C MET A 98 3.92 -11.08 -0.38
N LYS A 99 3.64 -12.34 -0.06
CA LYS A 99 4.12 -12.95 1.19
C LYS A 99 5.64 -13.00 1.22
N GLU A 100 6.27 -13.44 0.13
CA GLU A 100 7.72 -13.47 -0.01
C GLU A 100 8.34 -12.07 0.16
N PHE A 101 7.67 -11.02 -0.34
CA PHE A 101 8.09 -9.64 -0.08
C PHE A 101 8.08 -9.27 1.40
N PHE A 102 7.00 -9.56 2.12
CA PHE A 102 6.97 -9.29 3.55
C PHE A 102 8.01 -10.12 4.30
N ASP A 103 8.11 -11.42 4.01
CA ASP A 103 9.03 -12.33 4.70
C ASP A 103 10.50 -11.89 4.55
N ARG A 104 10.94 -11.56 3.32
CA ARG A 104 12.35 -11.19 3.08
C ARG A 104 12.72 -9.81 3.61
N THR A 105 11.77 -8.91 3.77
CA THR A 105 12.02 -7.53 4.26
C THR A 105 11.79 -7.39 5.77
N TYR A 106 11.06 -8.33 6.38
CA TYR A 106 10.58 -8.26 7.76
C TYR A 106 11.66 -7.87 8.78
N TYR A 107 12.73 -8.67 8.89
CA TYR A 107 13.73 -8.47 9.95
C TYR A 107 14.51 -7.17 9.77
N ALA A 108 14.81 -6.79 8.53
CA ALA A 108 15.56 -5.57 8.25
C ALA A 108 14.70 -4.30 8.45
N ALA A 109 13.37 -4.42 8.35
CA ALA A 109 12.40 -3.35 8.60
C ALA A 109 11.85 -3.32 10.04
N LEU A 110 12.09 -4.37 10.83
CA LEU A 110 11.47 -4.57 12.15
C LEU A 110 11.71 -3.38 13.08
N GLY A 111 10.63 -2.79 13.58
CA GLY A 111 10.66 -1.63 14.48
C GLY A 111 11.04 -0.30 13.82
N ARG A 112 11.39 -0.28 12.53
CA ARG A 112 11.88 0.91 11.81
C ARG A 112 10.80 1.63 11.00
N LEU A 113 9.66 0.96 10.77
CA LEU A 113 8.52 1.50 10.01
C LEU A 113 7.35 1.94 10.90
N ASN A 114 7.49 1.84 12.23
CA ASN A 114 6.41 2.08 13.18
C ASN A 114 5.78 3.47 12.99
N GLY A 115 4.45 3.50 12.92
CA GLY A 115 3.67 4.73 12.78
C GLY A 115 3.51 5.24 11.34
N ARG A 116 4.20 4.66 10.35
CA ARG A 116 4.02 5.04 8.94
C ARG A 116 2.66 4.55 8.42
N PRO A 117 1.85 5.40 7.75
CA PRO A 117 0.57 4.99 7.19
C PRO A 117 0.73 3.94 6.09
N TYR A 118 -0.23 3.01 6.02
CA TYR A 118 -0.33 2.05 4.93
C TYR A 118 -1.79 1.79 4.55
N ALA A 119 -2.01 1.32 3.32
CA ALA A 119 -3.28 0.75 2.91
C ALA A 119 -3.07 -0.47 2.00
N LEU A 120 -4.13 -1.26 1.86
CA LEU A 120 -4.15 -2.52 1.13
C LEU A 120 -5.15 -2.43 -0.03
N ALA A 121 -4.81 -3.01 -1.17
CA ALA A 121 -5.70 -3.15 -2.32
C ALA A 121 -5.66 -4.60 -2.83
N VAL A 122 -6.79 -5.30 -2.75
CA VAL A 122 -6.88 -6.73 -3.09
C VAL A 122 -7.66 -6.89 -4.39
N ALA A 123 -7.02 -7.44 -5.41
CA ALA A 123 -7.72 -7.91 -6.60
C ALA A 123 -8.27 -9.31 -6.33
N ALA A 124 -9.51 -9.38 -5.83
CA ALA A 124 -10.18 -10.63 -5.49
C ALA A 124 -11.25 -10.99 -6.53
N GLY A 125 -11.38 -12.29 -6.82
CA GLY A 125 -12.59 -12.83 -7.43
C GLY A 125 -13.70 -13.08 -6.39
N SER A 126 -13.36 -13.02 -5.10
CA SER A 126 -14.25 -13.13 -3.95
C SER A 126 -14.33 -11.80 -3.18
N ASP A 127 -14.62 -11.83 -1.87
CA ASP A 127 -14.69 -10.63 -1.01
C ASP A 127 -13.31 -10.08 -0.56
N GLY A 128 -12.22 -10.81 -0.83
CA GLY A 128 -10.85 -10.39 -0.54
C GLY A 128 -10.47 -10.37 0.94
N GLN A 129 -11.36 -10.77 1.86
CA GLN A 129 -11.16 -10.58 3.30
C GLN A 129 -10.06 -11.48 3.85
N GLY A 130 -9.97 -12.72 3.36
CA GLY A 130 -8.93 -13.66 3.80
C GLY A 130 -7.53 -13.18 3.42
N ALA A 131 -7.36 -12.63 2.23
CA ALA A 131 -6.09 -12.00 1.82
C ALA A 131 -5.79 -10.75 2.64
N ALA A 132 -6.76 -9.84 2.80
CA ALA A 132 -6.57 -8.61 3.58
C ALA A 132 -6.17 -8.90 5.03
N GLY A 133 -6.80 -9.90 5.66
CA GLY A 133 -6.52 -10.30 7.04
C GLY A 133 -5.10 -10.82 7.27
N GLN A 134 -4.41 -11.31 6.24
CA GLN A 134 -3.01 -11.77 6.34
C GLN A 134 -1.99 -10.65 6.15
N MET A 135 -2.42 -9.49 5.62
CA MET A 135 -1.55 -8.35 5.33
C MET A 135 -1.72 -7.19 6.32
N ALA A 136 -2.69 -7.31 7.22
CA ALA A 136 -3.09 -6.26 8.16
C ALA A 136 -2.30 -6.32 9.48
#